data_AF-A0A947N644-F1
#
_entry.id   AF-A0A947N644-F1
#
_cell.length_a   1.000
_cell.length_b   1.000
_cell.length_c   1.000
_cell.angle_alpha   90.00
_cell.angle_beta   90.00
_cell.angle_gamma   90.00
#
_symmetry.space_group_name_H-M   'P 1'
#
loop_
_entity.id
_entity.type
_entity.pdbx_description
1 polymer ?
#
loop_
_entity_poly.entity_id
_entity_poly.type
_entity_poly.pdbx_seq_one_letter_code
_entity_poly.pdbx_strand_id
1 'polypeptide(L)'
;MNTAELFLRLGSHSIPVRHAQQGGEWAASEIRSAIARRETRILLVTDECVALHYEQEFRQALTAAGFDVSAFVLPTGELHKTLSQVSGILDTLAEERFARDDLVVGFGGGVVTDIAGFAAAIYRRGMPWIAVPTTLMGMVDAAIGGKTGMDHPLGKNLIGTFHQPLAVFAPMNVLTTLDPREWLSGSAEVVKCALISGGRLWQLVRSHGPDLGRWSKVEMHEAVRLAAAVKIEIVSQDERDLGVRRLLNLGHTFGHALEAVTGYSRLTHGEAVFYGLRSAVQMSARLGLLPEKTAAGIDEVLARAPVPAVCIEPEALTDALEHDKKTASGTLHWILLSDIGKLQITSEVSREIVNEAADRLCRIARAGVAGESTQIRKRILVINGPNLNLLGTRQPEAYGTRSYEELIRWLRNAAAERDAELLVRQSNIEGELVEIVQRARQWADGIIINPGGYTHTSVALRDAISGVDVPAVEVHLSDVAKREPFRQVSLVSPVCVATILGKGFDGYVEAMDLLIGRRKIPREP
;
A
#
# COMPACT_ATOMS: atom_id res chain seq x y z
N MET A 1 -3.26 -32.85 8.78
CA MET A 1 -2.02 -33.30 9.46
C MET A 1 -0.86 -32.53 8.82
N ASN A 2 -0.15 -31.59 9.44
CA ASN A 2 0.04 -31.20 10.84
C ASN A 2 0.07 -29.65 10.87
N THR A 3 -1.00 -29.01 11.34
CA THR A 3 -1.05 -27.55 11.61
C THR A 3 -0.30 -27.31 12.91
N ALA A 4 1.03 -27.26 12.87
CA ALA A 4 1.80 -26.87 14.04
C ALA A 4 1.44 -25.41 14.37
N GLU A 5 0.56 -25.23 15.35
CA GLU A 5 0.08 -23.93 15.80
C GLU A 5 1.25 -23.09 16.30
N LEU A 6 1.34 -21.85 15.81
CA LEU A 6 2.29 -20.88 16.32
C LEU A 6 1.61 -20.06 17.41
N PHE A 7 2.35 -19.75 18.47
CA PHE A 7 1.86 -18.95 19.59
C PHE A 7 2.81 -17.81 19.89
N LEU A 8 2.30 -16.59 19.79
CA LEU A 8 3.00 -15.41 20.30
C LEU A 8 2.83 -15.36 21.82
N ARG A 9 3.93 -15.51 22.55
CA ARG A 9 3.93 -15.59 24.02
C ARG A 9 4.40 -14.27 24.62
N LEU A 10 3.50 -13.62 25.34
CA LEU A 10 3.73 -12.31 25.95
C LEU A 10 3.40 -12.39 27.45
N GLY A 11 4.40 -12.73 28.25
CA GLY A 11 4.21 -13.01 29.67
C GLY A 11 3.24 -14.19 29.88
N SER A 12 2.11 -13.93 30.54
CA SER A 12 1.04 -14.91 30.75
C SER A 12 0.06 -15.06 29.58
N HIS A 13 0.13 -14.18 28.58
CA HIS A 13 -0.76 -14.22 27.42
C HIS A 13 -0.14 -15.03 26.29
N SER A 14 -0.98 -15.79 25.59
CA SER A 14 -0.58 -16.60 24.44
C SER A 14 -1.58 -16.36 23.32
N ILE A 15 -1.11 -15.79 22.22
CA ILE A 15 -1.94 -15.40 21.08
C ILE A 15 -1.71 -16.43 19.97
N PRO A 16 -2.73 -17.22 19.59
CA PRO A 16 -2.60 -18.17 18.49
C PRO A 16 -2.43 -17.42 17.16
N VAL A 17 -1.47 -17.87 16.37
CA VAL A 17 -1.26 -17.48 14.97
C VAL A 17 -1.39 -18.74 14.12
N ARG A 18 -2.45 -18.81 13.32
CA ARG A 18 -2.76 -19.99 12.50
C ARG A 18 -2.79 -19.60 11.03
N HIS A 19 -2.06 -20.35 10.22
CA HIS A 19 -2.12 -20.30 8.76
C HIS A 19 -2.81 -21.55 8.26
N ALA A 20 -3.75 -21.39 7.33
CA ALA A 20 -4.47 -22.52 6.77
C ALA A 20 -4.70 -22.33 5.28
N GLN A 21 -4.77 -23.43 4.54
CA GLN A 21 -5.03 -23.38 3.09
C GLN A 21 -6.48 -23.03 2.76
N GLN A 22 -7.37 -23.09 3.76
CA GLN A 22 -8.79 -22.82 3.67
C GLN A 22 -9.12 -21.32 3.73
N GLY A 23 -10.36 -20.97 3.39
CA GLY A 23 -10.84 -19.58 3.27
C GLY A 23 -11.60 -19.02 4.46
N GLY A 24 -12.50 -18.08 4.17
CA GLY A 24 -13.26 -17.33 5.17
C GLY A 24 -14.06 -18.23 6.12
N GLU A 25 -14.62 -19.33 5.61
CA GLU A 25 -15.33 -20.32 6.43
C GLU A 25 -14.46 -20.91 7.55
N TRP A 26 -13.20 -21.24 7.22
CA TRP A 26 -12.26 -21.72 8.23
C TRP A 26 -11.98 -20.63 9.26
N ALA A 27 -11.65 -19.41 8.81
CA ALA A 27 -11.38 -18.31 9.73
C ALA A 27 -12.59 -18.01 10.65
N ALA A 28 -13.83 -18.10 10.14
CA ALA A 28 -15.04 -17.92 10.94
C ALA A 28 -15.21 -19.01 12.02
N SER A 29 -14.91 -20.26 11.68
CA SER A 29 -14.91 -21.38 12.64
C SER A 29 -13.85 -21.20 13.75
N GLU A 30 -12.67 -20.71 13.39
CA GLU A 30 -11.60 -20.38 14.33
C GLU A 30 -11.99 -19.23 15.26
N ILE A 31 -12.60 -18.17 14.71
CA ILE A 31 -13.16 -17.05 15.50
C ILE A 31 -14.20 -17.56 16.49
N ARG A 32 -15.11 -18.45 16.05
CA ARG A 32 -16.10 -19.03 16.95
C ARG A 32 -15.48 -19.80 18.10
N SER A 33 -14.42 -20.55 17.81
CA SER A 33 -13.68 -21.34 18.80
C SER A 33 -12.91 -20.46 19.78
N ALA A 34 -12.44 -19.28 19.36
CA ALA A 34 -11.71 -18.32 20.19
C ALA A 34 -12.63 -17.51 21.12
N ILE A 35 -13.92 -17.35 20.79
CA ILE A 35 -14.86 -16.53 21.56
C ILE A 35 -15.80 -17.42 22.39
N ALA A 36 -15.72 -17.32 23.72
CA ALA A 36 -16.55 -18.12 24.63
C ALA A 36 -18.02 -17.68 24.68
N ARG A 37 -18.30 -16.38 24.53
CA ARG A 37 -19.66 -15.83 24.65
C ARG A 37 -20.46 -16.09 23.37
N ARG A 38 -21.61 -16.77 23.49
CA ARG A 38 -22.45 -17.13 22.34
C ARG A 38 -23.01 -15.92 21.62
N GLU A 39 -23.69 -15.04 22.36
CA GLU A 39 -24.21 -13.78 21.84
C GLU A 39 -23.07 -12.77 21.77
N THR A 40 -22.36 -12.67 20.64
CA THR A 40 -21.31 -11.67 20.43
C THR A 40 -21.58 -10.95 19.12
N ARG A 41 -21.54 -9.61 19.12
CA ARG A 41 -21.59 -8.83 17.90
C ARG A 41 -20.19 -8.65 17.33
N ILE A 42 -20.07 -8.64 16.01
CA ILE A 42 -18.84 -8.42 15.28
C ILE A 42 -18.98 -7.16 14.44
N LEU A 43 -18.04 -6.23 14.59
CA LEU A 43 -17.78 -5.25 13.54
C LEU A 43 -16.65 -5.77 12.65
N LEU A 44 -17.00 -6.13 11.43
CA LEU A 44 -16.07 -6.54 10.38
C LEU A 44 -15.51 -5.29 9.68
N VAL A 45 -14.23 -4.99 9.88
CA VAL A 45 -13.54 -3.88 9.21
C VAL A 45 -12.77 -4.45 8.01
N THR A 46 -13.03 -3.95 6.81
CA THR A 46 -12.41 -4.42 5.55
C THR A 46 -12.21 -3.26 4.57
N ASP A 47 -11.40 -3.44 3.53
CA ASP A 47 -11.33 -2.49 2.41
C ASP A 47 -12.21 -2.90 1.21
N GLU A 48 -12.44 -1.97 0.28
CA GLU A 48 -13.24 -2.16 -0.94
C GLU A 48 -12.76 -3.33 -1.82
N CYS A 49 -11.45 -3.55 -1.91
CA CYS A 49 -10.88 -4.61 -2.73
C CYS A 49 -11.17 -5.98 -2.13
N VAL A 50 -10.93 -6.15 -0.84
CA VAL A 50 -11.25 -7.38 -0.11
C VAL A 50 -12.76 -7.58 -0.05
N ALA A 51 -13.53 -6.50 0.10
CA ALA A 51 -14.98 -6.56 0.16
C ALA A 51 -15.60 -7.09 -1.13
N LEU A 52 -15.09 -6.65 -2.28
CA LEU A 52 -15.51 -7.12 -3.59
C LEU A 52 -15.35 -8.64 -3.76
N HIS A 53 -14.32 -9.22 -3.16
CA HIS A 53 -13.99 -10.63 -3.34
C HIS A 53 -14.55 -11.55 -2.25
N TYR A 54 -14.56 -11.12 -0.98
CA TYR A 54 -14.68 -12.04 0.14
C TYR A 54 -15.60 -11.58 1.29
N GLU A 55 -16.00 -10.31 1.36
CA GLU A 55 -16.77 -9.82 2.53
C GLU A 55 -18.10 -10.55 2.67
N GLN A 56 -18.84 -10.71 1.58
CA GLN A 56 -20.15 -11.37 1.65
C GLN A 56 -20.04 -12.82 2.11
N GLU A 57 -19.10 -13.59 1.55
CA GLU A 57 -18.84 -14.98 1.94
C GLU A 57 -18.42 -15.06 3.40
N PHE A 58 -17.48 -14.20 3.83
CA PHE A 58 -16.96 -14.22 5.18
C PHE A 58 -18.01 -13.78 6.22
N ARG A 59 -18.81 -12.75 5.91
CA ARG A 59 -19.93 -12.31 6.75
C ARG A 59 -20.95 -13.43 6.91
N GLN A 60 -21.32 -14.12 5.82
CA GLN A 60 -22.23 -15.26 5.88
C GLN A 60 -21.67 -16.39 6.75
N ALA A 61 -20.39 -16.70 6.64
CA ALA A 61 -19.74 -17.70 7.48
C ALA A 61 -19.74 -17.32 8.98
N LEU A 62 -19.48 -16.04 9.31
CA LEU A 62 -19.58 -15.54 10.67
C LEU A 62 -21.02 -15.59 11.22
N THR A 63 -22.01 -15.21 10.41
CA THR A 63 -23.43 -15.34 10.79
C THR A 63 -23.83 -16.79 11.00
N ALA A 64 -23.39 -17.71 10.14
CA ALA A 64 -23.63 -19.15 10.30
C ALA A 64 -22.95 -19.72 11.56
N ALA A 65 -21.84 -19.13 11.98
CA ALA A 65 -21.18 -19.44 13.26
C ALA A 65 -21.89 -18.82 14.48
N GLY A 66 -23.01 -18.11 14.30
CA GLY A 66 -23.87 -17.59 15.36
C GLY A 66 -23.49 -16.19 15.85
N PHE A 67 -22.77 -15.40 15.05
CA PHE A 67 -22.49 -13.99 15.35
C PHE A 67 -23.52 -13.06 14.69
N ASP A 68 -23.80 -11.94 15.34
CA ASP A 68 -24.45 -10.79 14.71
C ASP A 68 -23.36 -9.89 14.12
N VAL A 69 -23.41 -9.61 12.81
CA VAL A 69 -22.27 -9.06 12.07
C VAL A 69 -22.66 -7.81 11.30
N SER A 70 -22.00 -6.71 11.62
CA SER A 70 -22.01 -5.46 10.86
C SER A 70 -20.67 -5.27 10.16
N ALA A 71 -20.62 -4.48 9.10
CA ALA A 71 -19.40 -4.25 8.33
C ALA A 71 -19.11 -2.75 8.17
N PHE A 72 -17.84 -2.38 8.30
CA PHE A 72 -17.31 -1.09 7.91
C PHE A 72 -16.32 -1.29 6.76
N VAL A 73 -16.63 -0.73 5.61
CA VAL A 73 -15.81 -0.84 4.39
C VAL A 73 -15.14 0.49 4.11
N LEU A 74 -13.80 0.52 4.17
CA LEU A 74 -13.00 1.69 3.82
C LEU A 74 -12.44 1.61 2.41
N PRO A 75 -12.08 2.75 1.78
CA PRO A 75 -11.38 2.72 0.50
C PRO A 75 -9.99 2.08 0.63
N THR A 76 -9.55 1.37 -0.40
CA THR A 76 -8.29 0.61 -0.38
C THR A 76 -7.05 1.50 -0.51
N GLY A 77 -6.01 1.20 0.29
CA GLY A 77 -4.66 1.73 0.12
C GLY A 77 -4.14 2.55 1.31
N GLU A 78 -2.82 2.75 1.36
CA GLU A 78 -2.13 3.44 2.47
C GLU A 78 -2.66 4.87 2.70
N LEU A 79 -3.09 5.57 1.64
CA LEU A 79 -3.67 6.92 1.75
C LEU A 79 -4.92 7.00 2.63
N HIS A 80 -5.57 5.87 2.90
CA HIS A 80 -6.75 5.77 3.75
C HIS A 80 -6.42 5.36 5.18
N LYS A 81 -5.15 5.14 5.51
CA LYS A 81 -4.66 4.86 6.86
C LYS A 81 -4.64 6.12 7.73
N THR A 82 -5.82 6.69 7.98
CA THR A 82 -6.00 8.06 8.49
C THR A 82 -6.94 8.12 9.68
N LEU A 83 -6.91 9.23 10.42
CA LEU A 83 -7.84 9.50 11.52
C LEU A 83 -9.30 9.49 11.06
N SER A 84 -9.60 9.93 9.84
CA SER A 84 -10.96 9.93 9.33
C SER A 84 -11.53 8.51 9.23
N GLN A 85 -10.74 7.53 8.77
CA GLN A 85 -11.20 6.14 8.71
C GLN A 85 -11.32 5.52 10.10
N VAL A 86 -10.38 5.83 11.00
CA VAL A 86 -10.49 5.41 12.41
C VAL A 86 -11.77 5.97 13.04
N SER A 87 -12.06 7.27 12.86
CA SER A 87 -13.30 7.88 13.37
C SER A 87 -14.54 7.19 12.82
N GLY A 88 -14.60 6.87 11.53
CA GLY A 88 -15.74 6.14 10.95
C GLY A 88 -15.98 4.77 11.59
N ILE A 89 -14.91 4.04 11.93
CA ILE A 89 -15.02 2.78 12.69
C ILE A 89 -15.60 3.06 14.09
N LEU A 90 -15.10 4.09 14.79
CA LEU A 90 -15.58 4.47 16.12
C LEU A 90 -17.06 4.90 16.11
N ASP A 91 -17.47 5.66 15.10
CA ASP A 91 -18.84 6.13 14.90
C ASP A 91 -19.76 4.93 14.69
N THR A 92 -19.38 3.98 13.82
CA THR A 92 -20.13 2.74 13.60
C THR A 92 -20.30 1.93 14.89
N LEU A 93 -19.22 1.76 15.66
CA LEU A 93 -19.27 1.09 16.97
C LEU A 93 -20.24 1.79 17.95
N ALA A 94 -20.25 3.13 17.97
CA ALA A 94 -21.09 3.93 18.85
C ALA A 94 -22.57 3.94 18.44
N GLU A 95 -22.86 4.18 17.16
CA GLU A 95 -24.21 4.25 16.59
C GLU A 95 -24.93 2.92 16.74
N GLU A 96 -24.23 1.82 16.48
CA GLU A 96 -24.76 0.48 16.63
C GLU A 96 -24.71 -0.03 18.07
N ARG A 97 -24.16 0.74 19.02
CA ARG A 97 -24.13 0.42 20.45
C ARG A 97 -23.36 -0.86 20.80
N PHE A 98 -22.21 -1.09 20.17
CA PHE A 98 -21.31 -2.19 20.54
C PHE A 98 -20.93 -2.12 22.03
N ALA A 99 -21.01 -3.27 22.70
CA ALA A 99 -20.62 -3.47 24.09
C ALA A 99 -19.11 -3.71 24.21
N ARG A 100 -18.57 -3.64 25.44
CA ARG A 100 -17.11 -3.77 25.68
C ARG A 100 -16.56 -5.17 25.37
N ASP A 101 -17.41 -6.18 25.42
CA ASP A 101 -17.15 -7.59 25.18
C ASP A 101 -17.65 -8.08 23.80
N ASP A 102 -18.09 -7.16 22.94
CA ASP A 102 -18.23 -7.42 21.50
C ASP A 102 -16.86 -7.38 20.81
N LEU A 103 -16.79 -7.76 19.54
CA LEU A 103 -15.54 -8.04 18.83
C LEU A 103 -15.35 -7.14 17.61
N VAL A 104 -14.13 -6.64 17.41
CA VAL A 104 -13.70 -6.08 16.12
C VAL A 104 -12.92 -7.14 15.34
N VAL A 105 -13.24 -7.35 14.07
CA VAL A 105 -12.48 -8.24 13.18
C VAL A 105 -11.88 -7.41 12.06
N GLY A 106 -10.55 -7.30 12.02
CA GLY A 106 -9.85 -6.67 10.90
C GLY A 106 -9.59 -7.70 9.81
N PHE A 107 -10.34 -7.63 8.71
CA PHE A 107 -10.26 -8.52 7.56
C PHE A 107 -9.67 -7.78 6.36
N GLY A 108 -8.36 -7.88 6.17
CA GLY A 108 -7.69 -7.11 5.12
C GLY A 108 -6.16 -7.17 5.20
N GLY A 109 -5.49 -6.30 4.44
CA GLY A 109 -4.05 -6.11 4.52
C GLY A 109 -3.60 -5.35 5.78
N GLY A 110 -2.32 -4.96 5.82
CA GLY A 110 -1.72 -4.26 6.96
C GLY A 110 -2.44 -2.96 7.35
N VAL A 111 -2.91 -2.18 6.36
CA VAL A 111 -3.71 -0.96 6.59
C VAL A 111 -4.94 -1.27 7.43
N VAL A 112 -5.74 -2.25 6.99
CA VAL A 112 -7.00 -2.64 7.65
C VAL A 112 -6.73 -3.16 9.06
N THR A 113 -5.75 -4.05 9.22
CA THR A 113 -5.44 -4.62 10.54
C THR A 113 -4.93 -3.57 11.51
N ASP A 114 -4.15 -2.59 11.05
CA ASP A 114 -3.60 -1.53 11.90
C ASP A 114 -4.68 -0.59 12.40
N ILE A 115 -5.57 -0.12 11.52
CA ILE A 115 -6.65 0.81 11.92
C ILE A 115 -7.75 0.10 12.71
N ALA A 116 -8.06 -1.16 12.38
CA ALA A 116 -9.05 -1.95 13.12
C ALA A 116 -8.55 -2.23 14.54
N GLY A 117 -7.30 -2.66 14.67
CA GLY A 117 -6.65 -2.86 15.97
C GLY A 117 -6.55 -1.58 16.77
N PHE A 118 -6.24 -0.45 16.13
CA PHE A 118 -6.15 0.86 16.81
C PHE A 118 -7.51 1.36 17.27
N ALA A 119 -8.55 1.26 16.43
CA ALA A 119 -9.92 1.59 16.80
C ALA A 119 -10.40 0.73 17.97
N ALA A 120 -10.12 -0.58 17.95
CA ALA A 120 -10.43 -1.49 19.05
C ALA A 120 -9.65 -1.14 20.34
N ALA A 121 -8.42 -0.64 20.24
CA ALA A 121 -7.62 -0.23 21.39
C ALA A 121 -8.21 0.98 22.12
N ILE A 122 -8.76 1.94 21.38
CA ILE A 122 -9.23 3.22 21.94
C ILE A 122 -10.73 3.24 22.24
N TYR A 123 -11.55 2.50 21.49
CA TYR A 123 -12.98 2.43 21.76
C TYR A 123 -13.26 1.70 23.08
N ARG A 124 -14.08 2.31 23.94
CA ARG A 124 -14.32 1.87 25.34
C ARG A 124 -13.04 1.56 26.13
N ARG A 125 -11.91 2.19 25.76
CA ARG A 125 -10.58 1.99 26.36
C ARG A 125 -10.05 0.55 26.22
N GLY A 126 -10.42 -0.13 25.13
CA GLY A 126 -9.96 -1.47 24.81
C GLY A 126 -11.11 -2.45 24.68
N MET A 127 -11.33 -2.88 23.45
CA MET A 127 -12.18 -4.00 23.06
C MET A 127 -11.33 -5.15 22.51
N PRO A 128 -11.82 -6.40 22.62
CA PRO A 128 -11.16 -7.52 21.97
C PRO A 128 -11.23 -7.36 20.45
N TRP A 129 -10.19 -7.83 19.78
CA TRP A 129 -10.16 -7.87 18.32
C TRP A 129 -9.42 -9.10 17.80
N ILE A 130 -9.69 -9.47 16.55
CA ILE A 130 -9.01 -10.55 15.84
C ILE A 130 -8.50 -10.00 14.50
N ALA A 131 -7.29 -10.39 14.13
CA ALA A 131 -6.72 -10.08 12.83
C ALA A 131 -6.92 -11.25 11.86
N VAL A 132 -7.48 -10.97 10.69
CA VAL A 132 -7.64 -11.92 9.59
C VAL A 132 -6.92 -11.34 8.36
N PRO A 133 -5.57 -11.45 8.31
CA PRO A 133 -4.79 -10.84 7.25
C PRO A 133 -5.07 -11.48 5.88
N THR A 134 -5.24 -10.64 4.86
CA THR A 134 -5.51 -11.09 3.47
C THR A 134 -4.38 -10.81 2.50
N THR A 135 -3.27 -10.24 2.96
CA THR A 135 -2.04 -10.04 2.18
C THR A 135 -0.90 -10.85 2.77
N LEU A 136 0.08 -11.22 1.94
CA LEU A 136 1.27 -11.92 2.41
C LEU A 136 2.00 -11.12 3.50
N MET A 137 2.12 -9.80 3.30
CA MET A 137 2.65 -8.85 4.29
C MET A 137 1.94 -8.96 5.65
N GLY A 138 0.60 -8.98 5.65
CA GLY A 138 -0.18 -9.13 6.87
C GLY A 138 0.07 -10.47 7.57
N MET A 139 0.21 -11.54 6.80
CA MET A 139 0.34 -12.91 7.32
C MET A 139 1.70 -13.22 7.97
N VAL A 140 2.77 -12.54 7.55
CA VAL A 140 4.13 -12.77 8.07
C VAL A 140 4.65 -11.61 8.91
N ASP A 141 4.08 -10.43 8.75
CA ASP A 141 4.54 -9.20 9.40
C ASP A 141 3.39 -8.44 10.07
N ALA A 142 2.62 -7.61 9.37
CA ALA A 142 1.82 -6.54 9.98
C ALA A 142 0.82 -7.02 11.07
N ALA A 143 0.16 -8.17 10.89
CA ALA A 143 -0.81 -8.66 11.86
C ALA A 143 -0.17 -9.27 13.14
N ILE A 144 1.15 -9.43 13.18
CA ILE A 144 1.88 -10.08 14.27
C ILE A 144 2.62 -9.02 15.11
N GLY A 145 2.29 -8.98 16.40
CA GLY A 145 3.04 -8.22 17.41
C GLY A 145 2.44 -6.90 17.84
N GLY A 146 1.15 -6.69 17.55
CA GLY A 146 0.28 -5.72 18.23
C GLY A 146 0.57 -4.24 17.98
N LYS A 147 1.47 -3.90 17.05
CA LYS A 147 1.63 -2.50 16.62
C LYS A 147 0.41 -2.16 15.77
N THR A 148 -0.41 -1.23 16.25
CA THR A 148 -1.62 -0.77 15.58
C THR A 148 -1.57 0.74 15.48
N GLY A 149 -2.16 1.34 14.45
CA GLY A 149 -2.13 2.79 14.33
C GLY A 149 -2.55 3.31 12.97
N MET A 150 -2.22 4.57 12.76
CA MET A 150 -2.53 5.32 11.56
C MET A 150 -1.42 6.31 11.22
N ASP A 151 -1.45 6.80 9.99
CA ASP A 151 -0.55 7.80 9.50
C ASP A 151 -1.02 9.21 9.89
N HIS A 152 -0.05 10.10 10.04
CA HIS A 152 -0.26 11.54 10.13
C HIS A 152 0.32 12.18 8.85
N PRO A 153 -0.18 13.35 8.38
CA PRO A 153 0.42 14.03 7.23
C PRO A 153 1.92 14.34 7.35
N LEU A 154 2.47 14.27 8.57
CA LEU A 154 3.89 14.49 8.86
C LEU A 154 4.71 13.18 9.00
N GLY A 155 4.08 12.00 8.95
CA GLY A 155 4.79 10.74 9.08
C GLY A 155 3.90 9.51 9.18
N LYS A 156 4.41 8.38 8.67
CA LYS A 156 3.77 7.08 8.77
C LYS A 156 3.75 6.54 10.20
N ASN A 157 2.69 5.82 10.57
CA ASN A 157 2.53 5.13 11.85
C ASN A 157 2.79 5.99 13.10
N LEU A 158 2.67 7.32 12.97
CA LEU A 158 3.07 8.26 14.01
C LEU A 158 2.10 8.24 15.21
N ILE A 159 0.86 7.81 14.98
CA ILE A 159 -0.19 7.73 16.00
C ILE A 159 -0.65 6.28 16.09
N GLY A 160 -0.50 5.65 17.26
CA GLY A 160 -0.81 4.23 17.42
C GLY A 160 -0.74 3.72 18.85
N THR A 161 -0.99 2.42 19.01
CA THR A 161 -0.86 1.70 20.29
C THR A 161 -0.24 0.31 20.09
N PHE A 162 0.33 -0.23 21.17
CA PHE A 162 0.58 -1.66 21.27
C PHE A 162 -0.68 -2.35 21.83
N HIS A 163 -1.52 -2.90 20.95
CA HIS A 163 -2.77 -3.60 21.28
C HIS A 163 -2.80 -4.98 20.61
N GLN A 164 -2.64 -6.03 21.39
CA GLN A 164 -2.55 -7.39 20.87
C GLN A 164 -3.94 -7.93 20.46
N PRO A 165 -4.06 -8.64 19.33
CA PRO A 165 -5.29 -9.35 18.99
C PRO A 165 -5.47 -10.58 19.90
N LEU A 166 -6.71 -11.05 20.02
CA LEU A 166 -7.00 -12.34 20.65
C LEU A 166 -6.43 -13.50 19.84
N ALA A 167 -6.36 -13.36 18.51
CA ALA A 167 -5.84 -14.36 17.59
C ALA A 167 -5.49 -13.71 16.23
N VAL A 168 -4.61 -14.38 15.49
CA VAL A 168 -4.36 -14.10 14.07
C VAL A 168 -4.72 -15.36 13.26
N PHE A 169 -5.69 -15.23 12.37
CA PHE A 169 -6.13 -16.32 11.50
C PHE A 169 -5.87 -15.94 10.04
N ALA A 170 -4.89 -16.58 9.42
CA ALA A 170 -4.39 -16.26 8.09
C ALA A 170 -4.89 -17.28 7.04
N PRO A 171 -6.05 -17.03 6.39
CA PRO A 171 -6.55 -17.89 5.32
C PRO A 171 -5.72 -17.69 4.05
N MET A 172 -4.91 -18.67 3.68
CA MET A 172 -3.92 -18.55 2.60
C MET A 172 -4.53 -18.56 1.20
N ASN A 173 -5.78 -19.05 1.04
CA ASN A 173 -6.45 -19.06 -0.26
C ASN A 173 -6.78 -17.65 -0.76
N VAL A 174 -6.97 -16.66 0.13
CA VAL A 174 -7.29 -15.28 -0.27
C VAL A 174 -6.16 -14.65 -1.09
N LEU A 175 -4.94 -15.16 -0.94
CA LEU A 175 -3.78 -14.72 -1.73
C LEU A 175 -3.92 -15.06 -3.22
N THR A 176 -4.86 -15.93 -3.63
CA THR A 176 -5.06 -16.25 -5.06
C THR A 176 -5.58 -15.06 -5.87
N THR A 177 -6.19 -14.06 -5.22
CA THR A 177 -6.64 -12.82 -5.87
C THR A 177 -5.73 -11.64 -5.55
N LEU A 178 -4.63 -11.85 -4.82
CA LEU A 178 -3.72 -10.78 -4.45
C LEU A 178 -2.92 -10.31 -5.66
N ASP A 179 -2.77 -9.00 -5.81
CA ASP A 179 -1.99 -8.40 -6.88
C ASP A 179 -0.53 -8.92 -6.86
N PRO A 180 0.08 -9.24 -8.02
CA PRO A 180 1.46 -9.74 -8.08
C PRO A 180 2.49 -8.81 -7.42
N ARG A 181 2.25 -7.50 -7.44
CA ARG A 181 3.13 -6.52 -6.79
C ARG A 181 3.01 -6.58 -5.27
N GLU A 182 1.81 -6.81 -4.74
CA GLU A 182 1.58 -7.02 -3.30
C GLU A 182 2.13 -8.37 -2.82
N TRP A 183 2.10 -9.40 -3.68
CA TRP A 183 2.84 -10.64 -3.47
C TRP A 183 4.33 -10.40 -3.31
N LEU A 184 4.93 -9.64 -4.24
CA LEU A 184 6.34 -9.28 -4.16
C LEU A 184 6.64 -8.47 -2.89
N SER A 185 5.78 -7.51 -2.57
CA SER A 185 5.89 -6.67 -1.38
C SER A 185 5.95 -7.52 -0.10
N GLY A 186 4.99 -8.43 0.11
CA GLY A 186 5.03 -9.33 1.28
C GLY A 186 6.20 -10.33 1.27
N SER A 187 6.70 -10.69 0.08
CA SER A 187 7.82 -11.62 -0.05
C SER A 187 9.13 -11.04 0.50
N ALA A 188 9.29 -9.72 0.45
CA ALA A 188 10.46 -9.04 1.03
C ALA A 188 10.62 -9.36 2.51
N GLU A 189 9.51 -9.43 3.25
CA GLU A 189 9.49 -9.75 4.67
C GLU A 189 9.84 -11.22 4.96
N VAL A 190 9.43 -12.12 4.07
CA VAL A 190 9.84 -13.52 4.14
C VAL A 190 11.34 -13.67 3.92
N VAL A 191 11.88 -12.96 2.92
CA VAL A 191 13.33 -12.97 2.62
C VAL A 191 14.13 -12.32 3.75
N LYS A 192 13.64 -11.23 4.34
CA LYS A 192 14.21 -10.63 5.56
C LYS A 192 14.27 -11.65 6.69
N CYS A 193 13.16 -12.33 6.99
CA CYS A 193 13.11 -13.38 8.01
C CYS A 193 14.06 -14.54 7.68
N ALA A 194 14.23 -14.88 6.40
CA ALA A 194 15.17 -15.90 5.94
C ALA A 194 16.62 -15.52 6.23
N LEU A 195 17.00 -14.26 6.01
CA LEU A 195 18.32 -13.74 6.36
C LEU A 195 18.53 -13.67 7.88
N ILE A 196 17.47 -13.31 8.62
CA ILE A 196 17.49 -13.22 10.08
C ILE A 196 17.69 -14.58 10.74
N SER A 197 17.00 -15.62 10.26
CA SER A 197 16.98 -16.95 10.88
C SER A 197 17.90 -17.96 10.24
N GLY A 198 18.25 -17.78 8.96
CA GLY A 198 18.98 -18.76 8.17
C GLY A 198 18.21 -20.08 8.00
N GLY A 199 18.93 -21.19 8.13
CA GLY A 199 18.36 -22.53 8.17
C GLY A 199 17.45 -22.88 6.98
N ARG A 200 16.32 -23.54 7.28
CA ARG A 200 15.36 -24.03 6.28
C ARG A 200 14.72 -22.91 5.45
N LEU A 201 14.39 -21.78 6.10
CA LEU A 201 13.75 -20.66 5.41
C LEU A 201 14.69 -20.05 4.37
N TRP A 202 15.96 -19.85 4.72
CA TRP A 202 16.98 -19.42 3.75
C TRP A 202 17.19 -20.44 2.62
N GLN A 203 17.21 -21.74 2.93
CA GLN A 203 17.36 -22.76 1.88
C GLN A 203 16.23 -22.73 0.86
N LEU A 204 14.98 -22.51 1.30
CA LEU A 204 13.82 -22.36 0.43
C LEU A 204 13.97 -21.13 -0.47
N VAL A 205 14.26 -19.97 0.13
CA VAL A 205 14.44 -18.69 -0.60
C VAL A 205 15.59 -18.77 -1.60
N ARG A 206 16.73 -19.36 -1.21
CA ARG A 206 17.88 -19.52 -2.11
C ARG A 206 17.55 -20.42 -3.31
N SER A 207 16.75 -21.47 -3.10
CA SER A 207 16.42 -22.44 -4.15
C SER A 207 15.40 -21.86 -5.15
N HIS A 208 14.35 -21.22 -4.65
CA HIS A 208 13.22 -20.78 -5.48
C HIS A 208 13.30 -19.31 -5.89
N GLY A 209 14.08 -18.50 -5.19
CA GLY A 209 14.20 -17.05 -5.40
C GLY A 209 13.18 -16.24 -4.59
N PRO A 210 13.28 -14.91 -4.61
CA PRO A 210 12.57 -14.03 -3.69
C PRO A 210 11.09 -13.80 -4.04
N ASP A 211 10.63 -14.13 -5.24
CA ASP A 211 9.21 -14.00 -5.65
C ASP A 211 8.43 -15.27 -5.28
N LEU A 212 7.80 -15.27 -4.10
CA LEU A 212 7.04 -16.41 -3.59
C LEU A 212 5.79 -16.72 -4.41
N GLY A 213 5.28 -15.77 -5.20
CA GLY A 213 4.10 -15.98 -6.06
C GLY A 213 4.33 -17.06 -7.12
N ARG A 214 5.60 -17.39 -7.42
CA ARG A 214 6.00 -18.41 -8.39
C ARG A 214 6.27 -19.80 -7.80
N TRP A 215 6.18 -19.94 -6.48
CA TRP A 215 6.54 -21.18 -5.79
C TRP A 215 5.39 -22.20 -5.82
N SER A 216 5.69 -23.46 -5.51
CA SER A 216 4.64 -24.44 -5.24
C SER A 216 3.86 -24.05 -3.97
N LYS A 217 2.56 -24.37 -3.92
CA LYS A 217 1.72 -24.08 -2.74
C LYS A 217 2.28 -24.66 -1.44
N VAL A 218 2.92 -25.83 -1.51
CA VAL A 218 3.49 -26.52 -0.35
C VAL A 218 4.68 -25.74 0.21
N GLU A 219 5.63 -25.37 -0.65
CA GLU A 219 6.84 -24.65 -0.25
C GLU A 219 6.54 -23.22 0.18
N MET A 220 5.62 -22.55 -0.52
CA MET A 220 5.15 -21.22 -0.16
C MET A 220 4.52 -21.23 1.24
N HIS A 221 3.63 -22.20 1.52
CA HIS A 221 3.00 -22.31 2.82
C HIS A 221 4.03 -22.61 3.94
N GLU A 222 5.02 -23.46 3.67
CA GLU A 222 6.12 -23.71 4.61
C GLU A 222 6.90 -22.42 4.90
N ALA A 223 7.25 -21.65 3.87
CA ALA A 223 8.01 -20.40 4.02
C ALA A 223 7.25 -19.33 4.80
N VAL A 224 5.96 -19.14 4.53
CA VAL A 224 5.10 -18.20 5.26
C VAL A 224 5.03 -18.56 6.74
N ARG A 225 4.83 -19.85 7.05
CA ARG A 225 4.80 -20.32 8.45
C ARG A 225 6.15 -20.12 9.15
N LEU A 226 7.26 -20.41 8.46
CA LEU A 226 8.61 -20.21 9.02
C LEU A 226 8.89 -18.73 9.25
N ALA A 227 8.53 -17.84 8.33
CA ALA A 227 8.71 -16.40 8.49
C ALA A 227 7.88 -15.85 9.67
N ALA A 228 6.61 -16.24 9.77
CA ALA A 228 5.78 -15.90 10.91
C ALA A 228 6.38 -16.40 12.24
N ALA A 229 6.95 -17.62 12.26
CA ALA A 229 7.61 -18.16 13.45
C ALA A 229 8.83 -17.32 13.89
N VAL A 230 9.64 -16.84 12.94
CA VAL A 230 10.78 -15.94 13.22
C VAL A 230 10.30 -14.65 13.86
N LYS A 231 9.26 -14.02 13.29
CA LYS A 231 8.70 -12.80 13.87
C LYS A 231 8.11 -13.05 15.27
N ILE A 232 7.37 -14.13 15.44
CA ILE A 232 6.78 -14.53 16.72
C ILE A 232 7.87 -14.72 17.79
N GLU A 233 8.96 -15.42 17.46
CA GLU A 233 10.07 -15.65 18.38
C GLU A 233 10.69 -14.33 18.85
N ILE A 234 10.98 -13.42 17.91
CA ILE A 234 11.60 -12.14 18.23
C ILE A 234 10.65 -11.23 19.03
N VAL A 235 9.37 -11.14 18.64
CA VAL A 235 8.37 -10.32 19.36
C VAL A 235 8.08 -10.89 20.75
N SER A 236 8.12 -12.21 20.93
CA SER A 236 7.95 -12.84 22.26
C SER A 236 9.07 -12.45 23.23
N GLN A 237 10.26 -12.11 22.72
CA GLN A 237 11.39 -11.65 23.52
C GLN A 237 11.34 -10.14 23.81
N ASP A 238 10.72 -9.36 22.92
CA ASP A 238 10.63 -7.91 23.04
C ASP A 238 9.36 -7.38 22.36
N GLU A 239 8.30 -7.23 23.16
CA GLU A 239 7.01 -6.76 22.66
C GLU A 239 7.07 -5.29 22.20
N ARG A 240 7.85 -4.44 22.88
CA ARG A 240 7.76 -2.98 22.73
C ARG A 240 8.81 -2.38 21.80
N ASP A 241 9.60 -3.23 21.13
CA ASP A 241 10.61 -2.80 20.16
C ASP A 241 11.70 -1.90 20.74
N LEU A 242 12.18 -2.27 21.94
CA LEU A 242 13.21 -1.50 22.64
C LEU A 242 14.61 -2.11 22.51
N GLY A 243 14.71 -3.41 22.22
CA GLY A 243 15.94 -4.20 22.17
C GLY A 243 15.99 -5.15 20.97
N VAL A 244 15.86 -6.46 21.21
CA VAL A 244 16.08 -7.50 20.19
C VAL A 244 15.09 -7.43 19.03
N ARG A 245 13.88 -6.85 19.22
CA ARG A 245 12.91 -6.69 18.13
C ARG A 245 13.38 -5.75 17.03
N ARG A 246 14.39 -4.90 17.30
CA ARG A 246 15.08 -4.10 16.28
C ARG A 246 15.73 -4.95 15.19
N LEU A 247 16.05 -6.22 15.43
CA LEU A 247 16.57 -7.12 14.39
C LEU A 247 15.63 -7.27 13.20
N LEU A 248 14.32 -7.10 13.42
CA LEU A 248 13.32 -7.08 12.35
C LEU A 248 13.44 -5.84 11.45
N ASN A 249 14.23 -4.83 11.83
CA ASN A 249 14.49 -3.65 11.00
C ASN A 249 15.64 -3.87 10.00
N LEU A 250 16.09 -5.11 9.78
CA LEU A 250 17.05 -5.42 8.72
C LEU A 250 16.55 -4.86 7.37
N GLY A 251 17.36 -4.01 6.75
CA GLY A 251 17.04 -3.29 5.51
C GLY A 251 16.08 -2.10 5.66
N HIS A 252 15.36 -1.96 6.77
CA HIS A 252 14.32 -0.93 6.91
C HIS A 252 14.88 0.49 6.96
N THR A 253 16.09 0.69 7.48
CA THR A 253 16.73 2.02 7.53
C THR A 253 16.84 2.65 6.13
N PHE A 254 17.37 1.91 5.16
CA PHE A 254 17.42 2.36 3.77
C PHE A 254 16.07 2.25 3.05
N GLY A 255 15.26 1.23 3.39
CA GLY A 255 13.92 1.08 2.83
C GLY A 255 13.02 2.28 3.12
N HIS A 256 12.92 2.70 4.38
CA HIS A 256 12.13 3.88 4.77
C HIS A 256 12.67 5.16 4.15
N ALA A 257 13.99 5.32 4.05
CA ALA A 257 14.59 6.48 3.37
C ALA A 257 14.20 6.50 1.88
N LEU A 258 14.18 5.35 1.20
CA LEU A 258 13.71 5.23 -0.18
C LEU A 258 12.21 5.53 -0.30
N GLU A 259 11.38 4.98 0.59
CA GLU A 259 9.94 5.29 0.62
C GLU A 259 9.71 6.81 0.75
N ALA A 260 10.43 7.46 1.67
CA ALA A 260 10.31 8.90 1.89
C ALA A 260 10.74 9.72 0.67
N VAL A 261 11.90 9.42 0.09
CA VAL A 261 12.44 10.14 -1.08
C VAL A 261 11.60 9.89 -2.34
N THR A 262 10.95 8.74 -2.44
CA THR A 262 10.03 8.42 -3.53
C THR A 262 8.60 8.88 -3.29
N GLY A 263 8.33 9.58 -2.18
CA GLY A 263 7.03 10.14 -1.85
C GLY A 263 5.96 9.09 -1.55
N TYR A 264 6.37 7.90 -1.08
CA TYR A 264 5.48 6.79 -0.69
C TYR A 264 4.53 6.29 -1.79
N SER A 265 4.79 6.64 -3.05
CA SER A 265 3.89 6.33 -4.18
C SER A 265 4.55 5.53 -5.30
N ARG A 266 5.89 5.50 -5.38
CA ARG A 266 6.60 4.78 -6.45
C ARG A 266 6.96 3.36 -6.09
N LEU A 267 7.34 3.10 -4.85
CA LEU A 267 7.69 1.78 -4.33
C LEU A 267 6.63 1.33 -3.33
N THR A 268 6.29 0.05 -3.36
CA THR A 268 5.66 -0.58 -2.19
C THR A 268 6.68 -0.69 -1.06
N HIS A 269 6.19 -0.90 0.17
CA HIS A 269 7.06 -1.09 1.32
C HIS A 269 8.07 -2.23 1.09
N GLY A 270 7.61 -3.39 0.62
CA GLY A 270 8.50 -4.53 0.39
C GLY A 270 9.51 -4.31 -0.74
N GLU A 271 9.16 -3.58 -1.80
CA GLU A 271 10.12 -3.20 -2.85
C GLU A 271 11.24 -2.32 -2.28
N ALA A 272 10.89 -1.36 -1.42
CA ALA A 272 11.88 -0.55 -0.71
C ALA A 272 12.72 -1.39 0.28
N VAL A 273 12.10 -2.34 0.98
CA VAL A 273 12.82 -3.28 1.86
C VAL A 273 13.83 -4.12 1.08
N PHE A 274 13.50 -4.62 -0.12
CA PHE A 274 14.47 -5.36 -0.95
C PHE A 274 15.72 -4.54 -1.26
N TYR A 275 15.56 -3.27 -1.66
CA TYR A 275 16.66 -2.33 -1.85
C TYR A 275 17.44 -2.11 -0.55
N GLY A 276 16.73 -1.97 0.56
CA GLY A 276 17.29 -1.86 1.90
C GLY A 276 18.13 -3.07 2.31
N LEU A 277 17.66 -4.29 2.04
CA LEU A 277 18.38 -5.54 2.31
C LEU A 277 19.71 -5.58 1.54
N ARG A 278 19.71 -5.20 0.26
CA ARG A 278 20.94 -5.12 -0.54
C ARG A 278 21.95 -4.13 0.04
N SER A 279 21.46 -2.99 0.53
CA SER A 279 22.29 -1.98 1.21
C SER A 279 22.89 -2.53 2.51
N ALA A 280 22.08 -3.18 3.34
CA ALA A 280 22.54 -3.80 4.59
C ALA A 280 23.60 -4.88 4.35
N VAL A 281 23.43 -5.72 3.33
CA VAL A 281 24.40 -6.76 2.94
C VAL A 281 25.72 -6.13 2.48
N GLN A 282 25.67 -5.09 1.64
CA GLN A 282 26.87 -4.38 1.19
C GLN A 282 27.61 -3.74 2.36
N MET A 283 26.91 -3.01 3.23
CA MET A 283 27.52 -2.37 4.39
C MET A 283 28.18 -3.39 5.30
N SER A 284 27.51 -4.52 5.53
CA SER A 284 28.05 -5.63 6.31
C SER A 284 29.36 -6.17 5.73
N ALA A 285 29.44 -6.32 4.40
CA ALA A 285 30.67 -6.74 3.73
C ALA A 285 31.77 -5.67 3.81
N ARG A 286 31.42 -4.41 3.57
CA ARG A 286 32.35 -3.28 3.57
C ARG A 286 33.01 -3.05 4.94
N LEU A 287 32.27 -3.31 6.00
CA LEU A 287 32.74 -3.27 7.39
C LEU A 287 33.56 -4.52 7.79
N GLY A 288 33.73 -5.49 6.89
CA GLY A 288 34.42 -6.76 7.18
C GLY A 288 33.64 -7.71 8.11
N LEU A 289 32.34 -7.44 8.32
CA LEU A 289 31.49 -8.23 9.21
C LEU A 289 30.98 -9.49 8.52
N LEU A 290 30.64 -9.37 7.24
CA LEU A 290 30.09 -10.45 6.42
C LEU A 290 31.14 -10.87 5.36
N PRO A 291 31.50 -12.16 5.24
CA PRO A 291 32.41 -12.60 4.20
C PRO A 291 31.92 -12.25 2.80
N GLU A 292 32.80 -11.76 1.93
CA GLU A 292 32.44 -11.30 0.57
C GLU A 292 31.72 -12.37 -0.25
N LYS A 293 32.14 -13.64 -0.12
CA LYS A 293 31.49 -14.78 -0.80
C LYS A 293 30.03 -14.95 -0.34
N THR A 294 29.76 -14.79 0.95
CA THR A 294 28.41 -14.87 1.51
C THR A 294 27.58 -13.68 1.05
N ALA A 295 28.15 -12.47 1.09
CA ALA A 295 27.50 -11.26 0.61
C ALA A 295 27.11 -11.36 -0.87
N ALA A 296 28.01 -11.85 -1.72
CA ALA A 296 27.74 -12.09 -3.14
C ALA A 296 26.59 -13.08 -3.35
N GLY A 297 26.59 -14.21 -2.64
CA GLY A 297 25.51 -15.20 -2.74
C GLY A 297 24.15 -14.68 -2.26
N ILE A 298 24.12 -13.77 -1.28
CA ILE A 298 22.88 -13.09 -0.89
C ILE A 298 22.45 -12.10 -1.97
N ASP A 299 23.38 -11.29 -2.49
CA ASP A 299 23.09 -10.29 -3.53
C ASP A 299 22.55 -10.96 -4.81
N GLU A 300 23.07 -12.13 -5.20
CA GLU A 300 22.56 -12.94 -6.32
C GLU A 300 21.10 -13.36 -6.13
N VAL A 301 20.71 -13.74 -4.91
CA VAL A 301 19.32 -14.10 -4.61
C VAL A 301 18.42 -12.86 -4.62
N LEU A 302 18.84 -11.77 -3.98
CA LEU A 302 18.08 -10.52 -3.92
C LEU A 302 17.94 -9.87 -5.31
N ALA A 303 18.96 -10.00 -6.17
CA ALA A 303 18.95 -9.56 -7.55
C ALA A 303 18.09 -10.44 -8.47
N ARG A 304 17.22 -11.30 -7.94
CA ARG A 304 16.16 -11.96 -8.70
C ARG A 304 14.77 -11.40 -8.40
N ALA A 305 14.66 -10.48 -7.44
CA ALA A 305 13.40 -9.81 -7.13
C ALA A 305 13.09 -8.81 -8.26
N PRO A 306 11.91 -8.89 -8.91
CA PRO A 306 11.51 -7.98 -9.98
C PRO A 306 11.07 -6.62 -9.41
N VAL A 307 11.99 -5.93 -8.73
CA VAL A 307 11.74 -4.60 -8.16
C VAL A 307 11.87 -3.52 -9.24
N PRO A 308 10.96 -2.54 -9.29
CA PRO A 308 10.98 -1.50 -10.30
C PRO A 308 12.21 -0.61 -10.13
N ALA A 309 12.76 -0.16 -11.27
CA ALA A 309 13.85 0.80 -11.28
C ALA A 309 13.38 2.16 -10.77
N VAL A 310 14.21 2.83 -9.97
CA VAL A 310 13.96 4.21 -9.52
C VAL A 310 15.23 5.05 -9.68
N CYS A 311 15.05 6.26 -10.20
CA CYS A 311 16.13 7.23 -10.30
C CYS A 311 16.06 8.18 -9.11
N ILE A 312 17.06 8.08 -8.23
CA ILE A 312 17.19 8.87 -7.01
C ILE A 312 18.64 9.33 -6.90
N GLU A 313 18.86 10.56 -6.44
CA GLU A 313 20.20 11.06 -6.16
C GLU A 313 20.67 10.60 -4.77
N PRO A 314 21.93 10.14 -4.63
CA PRO A 314 22.46 9.66 -3.34
C PRO A 314 22.30 10.66 -2.20
N GLU A 315 22.47 11.96 -2.48
CA GLU A 315 22.35 13.04 -1.50
C GLU A 315 20.96 13.07 -0.85
N ALA A 316 19.90 12.91 -1.65
CA ALA A 316 18.52 12.89 -1.15
C ALA A 316 18.28 11.71 -0.20
N LEU A 317 18.91 10.57 -0.47
CA LEU A 317 18.82 9.39 0.38
C LEU A 317 19.57 9.59 1.70
N THR A 318 20.76 10.19 1.65
CA THR A 318 21.53 10.51 2.86
C THR A 318 20.84 11.57 3.72
N ASP A 319 20.21 12.57 3.11
CA ASP A 319 19.44 13.60 3.81
C ASP A 319 18.21 13.00 4.52
N ALA A 320 17.52 12.06 3.86
CA ALA A 320 16.40 11.35 4.47
C ALA A 320 16.83 10.50 5.68
N LEU A 321 17.97 9.82 5.59
CA LEU A 321 18.57 9.07 6.72
C LEU A 321 18.95 9.98 7.89
N GLU A 322 19.47 11.18 7.61
CA GLU A 322 19.79 12.17 8.65
C GLU A 322 18.55 12.75 9.31
N HIS A 323 17.47 12.95 8.54
CA HIS A 323 16.20 13.41 9.08
C HIS A 323 15.59 12.39 10.04
N ASP A 324 15.57 11.11 9.67
CA ASP A 324 15.08 10.01 10.51
C ASP A 324 15.80 9.95 11.87
N LYS A 325 17.13 10.11 11.85
CA LYS A 325 17.97 10.22 13.05
C LYS A 325 17.55 11.38 13.97
N LYS A 326 17.22 12.54 13.40
CA LYS A 326 16.80 13.73 14.17
C LYS A 326 15.42 13.54 14.80
N THR A 327 14.48 12.92 14.07
CA THR A 327 13.13 12.63 14.58
C THR A 327 13.12 11.60 15.70
N ALA A 328 14.04 10.64 15.70
CA ALA A 328 14.15 9.62 16.76
C ALA A 328 14.78 10.13 18.07
N SER A 329 15.15 11.42 18.18
CA SER A 329 15.85 12.00 19.34
C SER A 329 17.09 11.19 19.77
N GLY A 330 17.76 10.51 18.83
CA GLY A 330 18.70 9.44 19.17
C GLY A 330 19.67 9.05 18.07
N THR A 331 20.42 7.99 18.37
CA THR A 331 21.44 7.41 17.50
C THR A 331 20.79 6.45 16.49
N LEU A 332 21.14 6.55 15.22
CA LEU A 332 20.68 5.62 14.19
C LEU A 332 21.26 4.22 14.47
N HIS A 333 20.39 3.23 14.59
CA HIS A 333 20.79 1.84 14.80
C HIS A 333 20.73 1.08 13.48
N TRP A 334 21.87 0.54 13.08
CA TRP A 334 22.05 -0.30 11.91
C TRP A 334 21.91 -1.76 12.28
N ILE A 335 21.15 -2.49 11.46
CA ILE A 335 21.00 -3.93 11.57
C ILE A 335 21.83 -4.55 10.44
N LEU A 336 22.93 -5.20 10.82
CA LEU A 336 23.93 -5.71 9.88
C LEU A 336 24.13 -7.22 10.09
N LEU A 337 24.56 -7.91 9.03
CA LEU A 337 24.83 -9.34 9.07
C LEU A 337 26.30 -9.61 9.38
N SER A 338 26.55 -10.68 10.13
CA SER A 338 27.86 -11.32 10.22
C SER A 338 27.88 -12.68 9.50
N ASP A 339 26.72 -13.32 9.41
CA ASP A 339 26.46 -14.49 8.59
C ASP A 339 24.94 -14.57 8.35
N ILE A 340 24.48 -15.47 7.49
CA ILE A 340 23.06 -15.79 7.37
C ILE A 340 22.60 -16.43 8.68
N GLY A 341 21.57 -15.87 9.32
CA GLY A 341 21.13 -16.28 10.66
C GLY A 341 21.89 -15.60 11.81
N LYS A 342 22.83 -14.69 11.53
CA LYS A 342 23.62 -13.99 12.55
C LYS A 342 23.70 -12.49 12.27
N LEU A 343 23.11 -11.70 13.16
CA LEU A 343 22.97 -10.26 13.00
C LEU A 343 23.53 -9.52 14.21
N GLN A 344 23.84 -8.26 14.01
CA GLN A 344 24.22 -7.34 15.07
C GLN A 344 23.53 -5.99 14.91
N ILE A 345 23.28 -5.36 16.04
CA ILE A 345 22.78 -3.98 16.13
C ILE A 345 23.99 -3.11 16.45
N THR A 346 24.27 -2.12 15.60
CA THR A 346 25.37 -1.18 15.83
C THR A 346 24.96 0.26 15.53
N SER A 347 25.48 1.20 16.29
CA SER A 347 25.41 2.64 15.98
C SER A 347 26.68 3.17 15.30
N GLU A 348 27.71 2.34 15.19
CA GLU A 348 29.06 2.74 14.80
C GLU A 348 29.28 2.49 13.31
N VAL A 349 28.67 3.33 12.47
CA VAL A 349 28.91 3.34 11.03
C VAL A 349 29.35 4.73 10.60
N SER A 350 30.49 4.82 9.93
CA SER A 350 31.02 6.10 9.43
C SER A 350 30.14 6.65 8.31
N ARG A 351 30.09 7.98 8.19
CA ARG A 351 29.34 8.66 7.12
C ARG A 351 29.83 8.24 5.73
N GLU A 352 31.12 7.96 5.58
CA GLU A 352 31.71 7.48 4.34
C GLU A 352 31.05 6.16 3.88
N ILE A 353 30.89 5.18 4.77
CA ILE A 353 30.26 3.89 4.45
C ILE A 353 28.78 4.07 4.10
N VAL A 354 28.09 4.99 4.80
CA VAL A 354 26.68 5.32 4.50
C VAL A 354 26.56 5.92 3.10
N ASN A 355 27.44 6.86 2.74
CA ASN A 355 27.46 7.48 1.42
C ASN A 355 27.80 6.47 0.32
N GLU A 356 28.82 5.62 0.52
CA GLU A 356 29.15 4.54 -0.42
C GLU A 356 27.98 3.56 -0.64
N ALA A 357 27.21 3.27 0.42
CA ALA A 357 26.02 2.44 0.34
C ALA A 357 24.89 3.14 -0.43
N ALA A 358 24.65 4.42 -0.16
CA ALA A 358 23.68 5.24 -0.89
C ALA A 358 24.01 5.32 -2.40
N ASP A 359 25.27 5.61 -2.75
CA ASP A 359 25.75 5.67 -4.13
C ASP A 359 25.52 4.36 -4.88
N ARG A 360 25.89 3.24 -4.26
CA ARG A 360 25.70 1.92 -4.86
C ARG A 360 24.23 1.59 -5.00
N LEU A 361 23.41 1.92 -3.99
CA LEU A 361 21.97 1.68 -4.04
C LEU A 361 21.33 2.44 -5.18
N CYS A 362 21.64 3.73 -5.36
CA CYS A 362 21.14 4.53 -6.47
C CYS A 362 21.55 3.97 -7.84
N ARG A 363 22.78 3.44 -7.98
CA ARG A 363 23.20 2.74 -9.22
C ARG A 363 22.38 1.47 -9.49
N ILE A 364 22.16 0.65 -8.46
CA ILE A 364 21.36 -0.58 -8.56
C ILE A 364 19.91 -0.24 -8.90
N ALA A 365 19.34 0.74 -8.20
CA ALA A 365 17.97 1.17 -8.38
C ALA A 365 17.73 1.78 -9.77
N ARG A 366 18.72 2.49 -10.34
CA ARG A 366 18.66 2.97 -11.74
C ARG A 366 18.74 1.84 -12.76
N ALA A 367 19.53 0.81 -12.48
CA ALA A 367 19.78 -0.27 -13.44
C ALA A 367 18.55 -1.19 -13.62
N GLY A 368 17.68 -1.30 -12.61
CA GLY A 368 16.57 -2.25 -12.61
C GLY A 368 17.09 -3.68 -12.61
N VAL A 369 16.67 -4.48 -11.63
CA VAL A 369 17.08 -5.88 -11.57
C VAL A 369 16.64 -6.62 -12.84
N ALA A 370 17.58 -7.30 -13.50
CA ALA A 370 17.43 -7.84 -14.84
C ALA A 370 16.23 -8.80 -14.99
N GLY A 371 15.27 -8.40 -15.83
CA GLY A 371 14.16 -9.24 -16.28
C GLY A 371 12.90 -8.42 -16.51
N GLU A 372 12.69 -8.02 -17.76
CA GLU A 372 11.61 -7.15 -18.27
C GLU A 372 11.86 -5.65 -18.06
N SER A 373 12.10 -4.96 -19.18
CA SER A 373 11.89 -3.51 -19.25
C SER A 373 10.40 -3.24 -19.01
N THR A 374 10.01 -3.09 -17.76
CA THR A 374 8.76 -2.39 -17.43
C THR A 374 9.00 -0.94 -17.78
N GLN A 375 8.59 -0.57 -18.99
CA GLN A 375 8.43 0.82 -19.36
C GLN A 375 7.58 1.46 -18.26
N ILE A 376 8.11 2.49 -17.58
CA ILE A 376 7.38 3.14 -16.48
C ILE A 376 6.05 3.63 -17.05
N ARG A 377 4.96 3.00 -16.63
CA ARG A 377 3.61 3.35 -17.07
C ARG A 377 3.33 4.79 -16.70
N LYS A 378 2.89 5.59 -17.66
CA LYS A 378 2.48 6.97 -17.39
C LYS A 378 1.21 6.95 -16.54
N ARG A 379 1.22 7.69 -15.43
CA ARG A 379 0.09 7.82 -14.50
C ARG A 379 -0.77 9.00 -14.92
N ILE A 380 -1.99 8.72 -15.33
CA ILE A 380 -2.93 9.70 -15.86
C ILE A 380 -4.09 9.85 -14.88
N LEU A 381 -4.30 11.07 -14.40
CA LEU A 381 -5.42 11.41 -13.54
C LEU A 381 -6.53 12.05 -14.39
N VAL A 382 -7.69 11.43 -14.45
CA VAL A 382 -8.89 11.98 -15.08
C VAL A 382 -9.79 12.59 -14.02
N ILE A 383 -10.07 13.88 -14.13
CA ILE A 383 -10.90 14.63 -13.20
C ILE A 383 -12.17 15.09 -13.93
N ASN A 384 -13.32 14.69 -13.40
CA ASN A 384 -14.63 15.04 -13.93
C ASN A 384 -15.35 15.97 -12.96
N GLY A 385 -15.74 17.14 -13.45
CA GLY A 385 -16.42 18.17 -12.68
C GLY A 385 -17.91 17.88 -12.46
N PRO A 386 -18.67 18.91 -12.06
CA PRO A 386 -20.04 18.75 -11.65
C PRO A 386 -20.94 18.24 -12.77
N ASN A 387 -21.89 17.39 -12.38
CA ASN A 387 -22.94 16.78 -13.21
C ASN A 387 -22.47 15.72 -14.21
N LEU A 388 -21.18 15.40 -14.29
CA LEU A 388 -20.69 14.31 -15.14
C LEU A 388 -21.12 12.92 -14.62
N ASN A 389 -21.42 12.80 -13.33
CA ASN A 389 -22.05 11.61 -12.76
C ASN A 389 -23.49 11.36 -13.29
N LEU A 390 -24.10 12.34 -13.97
CA LEU A 390 -25.44 12.23 -14.56
C LEU A 390 -25.40 11.99 -16.08
N LEU A 391 -24.25 11.61 -16.64
CA LEU A 391 -24.15 11.22 -18.05
C LEU A 391 -25.10 10.06 -18.37
N GLY A 392 -25.70 10.08 -19.56
CA GLY A 392 -26.68 9.09 -20.02
C GLY A 392 -28.11 9.33 -19.52
N THR A 393 -28.32 10.12 -18.46
CA THR A 393 -29.66 10.44 -17.92
C THR A 393 -30.04 11.91 -18.12
N ARG A 394 -29.06 12.82 -18.19
CA ARG A 394 -29.28 14.27 -18.35
C ARG A 394 -28.91 14.77 -19.75
N GLN A 395 -29.86 15.45 -20.40
CA GLN A 395 -29.67 16.11 -21.71
C GLN A 395 -28.99 15.19 -22.75
N PRO A 396 -29.55 13.99 -23.01
CA PRO A 396 -28.95 13.01 -23.92
C PRO A 396 -28.76 13.55 -25.34
N GLU A 397 -29.54 14.57 -25.75
CA GLU A 397 -29.39 15.23 -27.05
C GLU A 397 -28.08 16.02 -27.17
N ALA A 398 -27.50 16.47 -26.05
CA ALA A 398 -26.29 17.30 -26.02
C ALA A 398 -25.02 16.51 -25.65
N TYR A 399 -25.13 15.46 -24.85
CA TYR A 399 -23.98 14.68 -24.33
C TYR A 399 -23.98 13.21 -24.77
N GLY A 400 -25.01 12.77 -25.48
CA GLY A 400 -25.19 11.38 -25.89
C GLY A 400 -25.87 10.51 -24.82
N THR A 401 -26.18 9.27 -25.17
CA THR A 401 -26.88 8.30 -24.33
C THR A 401 -25.95 7.45 -23.45
N ARG A 402 -24.63 7.62 -23.60
CA ARG A 402 -23.63 6.84 -22.83
C ARG A 402 -23.50 7.37 -21.40
N SER A 403 -23.46 6.45 -20.45
CA SER A 403 -23.36 6.67 -19.00
C SER A 403 -21.94 7.02 -18.53
N TYR A 404 -21.84 7.48 -17.28
CA TYR A 404 -20.56 7.73 -16.62
C TYR A 404 -19.76 6.44 -16.38
N GLU A 405 -20.43 5.33 -16.06
CA GLU A 405 -19.83 4.00 -15.91
C GLU A 405 -19.26 3.48 -17.24
N GLU A 406 -19.92 3.79 -18.36
CA GLU A 406 -19.39 3.51 -19.70
C GLU A 406 -18.16 4.34 -20.01
N LEU A 407 -18.11 5.62 -19.60
CA LEU A 407 -16.90 6.44 -19.72
C LEU A 407 -15.74 5.82 -18.94
N ILE A 408 -15.95 5.45 -17.67
CA ILE A 408 -14.88 4.83 -16.86
C ILE A 408 -14.35 3.55 -17.52
N ARG A 409 -15.23 2.66 -17.99
CA ARG A 409 -14.84 1.43 -18.68
C ARG A 409 -14.06 1.74 -19.96
N TRP A 410 -14.53 2.71 -20.74
CA TRP A 410 -13.85 3.17 -21.96
C TRP A 410 -12.43 3.65 -21.67
N LEU A 411 -12.26 4.50 -20.65
CA LEU A 411 -10.96 5.05 -20.28
C LEU A 411 -10.02 3.98 -19.76
N ARG A 412 -10.51 3.03 -18.94
CA ARG A 412 -9.69 1.92 -18.44
C ARG A 412 -9.17 1.05 -19.58
N ASN A 413 -10.01 0.73 -20.56
CA ASN A 413 -9.60 -0.01 -21.75
C ASN A 413 -8.56 0.77 -22.56
N ALA A 414 -8.82 2.06 -22.81
CA ALA A 414 -7.89 2.91 -23.55
C ALA A 414 -6.53 3.04 -22.84
N ALA A 415 -6.51 3.15 -21.51
CA ALA A 415 -5.29 3.19 -20.71
C ALA A 415 -4.53 1.87 -20.74
N ALA A 416 -5.23 0.73 -20.67
CA ALA A 416 -4.62 -0.60 -20.78
C ALA A 416 -3.93 -0.80 -22.14
N GLU A 417 -4.58 -0.42 -23.25
CA GLU A 417 -3.98 -0.41 -24.61
C GLU A 417 -2.75 0.51 -24.72
N ARG A 418 -2.66 1.51 -23.84
CA ARG A 418 -1.61 2.52 -23.81
C ARG A 418 -0.49 2.23 -22.82
N ASP A 419 -0.61 1.14 -22.07
CA ASP A 419 0.27 0.83 -20.94
C ASP A 419 0.37 2.03 -19.96
N ALA A 420 -0.77 2.68 -19.71
CA ALA A 420 -0.92 3.79 -18.80
C ALA A 420 -1.67 3.36 -17.54
N GLU A 421 -1.23 3.85 -16.38
CA GLU A 421 -1.96 3.69 -15.13
C GLU A 421 -2.99 4.83 -15.02
N LEU A 422 -4.23 4.50 -14.70
CA LEU A 422 -5.34 5.44 -14.77
C LEU A 422 -6.06 5.57 -13.43
N LEU A 423 -6.16 6.80 -12.95
CA LEU A 423 -7.03 7.15 -11.83
C LEU A 423 -8.14 8.06 -12.33
N VAL A 424 -9.40 7.69 -12.08
CA VAL A 424 -10.55 8.52 -12.44
C VAL A 424 -11.21 9.03 -11.17
N ARG A 425 -11.51 10.32 -11.13
CA ARG A 425 -12.24 10.99 -10.05
C ARG A 425 -13.36 11.84 -10.63
N GLN A 426 -14.42 11.99 -9.84
CA GLN A 426 -15.51 12.91 -10.12
C GLN A 426 -15.92 13.59 -8.82
N SER A 427 -16.23 14.88 -8.88
CA SER A 427 -16.90 15.57 -7.79
C SER A 427 -17.81 16.68 -8.32
N ASN A 428 -18.87 16.95 -7.56
CA ASN A 428 -19.76 18.08 -7.76
C ASN A 428 -19.36 19.30 -6.92
N ILE A 429 -18.32 19.19 -6.08
CA ILE A 429 -17.88 20.21 -5.12
C ILE A 429 -16.53 20.76 -5.60
N GLU A 430 -16.48 22.07 -5.84
CA GLU A 430 -15.28 22.77 -6.33
C GLU A 430 -14.03 22.54 -5.46
N GLY A 431 -14.18 22.63 -4.13
CA GLY A 431 -13.08 22.45 -3.19
C GLY A 431 -12.46 21.04 -3.26
N GLU A 432 -13.26 20.00 -3.45
CA GLU A 432 -12.76 18.63 -3.62
C GLU A 432 -11.96 18.49 -4.92
N LEU A 433 -12.41 19.12 -6.01
CA LEU A 433 -11.68 19.12 -7.28
C LEU A 433 -10.33 19.84 -7.14
N VAL A 434 -10.30 20.96 -6.42
CA VAL A 434 -9.06 21.69 -6.10
C VAL A 434 -8.09 20.80 -5.31
N GLU A 435 -8.58 20.10 -4.29
CA GLU A 435 -7.75 19.16 -3.52
C GLU A 435 -7.24 17.99 -4.36
N ILE A 436 -8.08 17.42 -5.23
CA ILE A 436 -7.69 16.33 -6.14
C ILE A 436 -6.57 16.81 -7.07
N VAL A 437 -6.70 18.01 -7.65
CA VAL A 437 -5.66 18.62 -8.48
C VAL A 437 -4.38 18.82 -7.69
N GLN A 438 -4.45 19.43 -6.50
CA GLN A 438 -3.27 19.69 -5.67
C GLN A 438 -2.53 18.42 -5.25
N ARG A 439 -3.25 17.33 -5.00
CA ARG A 439 -2.67 16.01 -4.69
C ARG A 439 -2.09 15.32 -5.92
N ALA A 440 -2.51 15.70 -7.14
CA ALA A 440 -2.03 15.10 -8.38
C ALA A 440 -0.50 15.16 -8.51
N ARG A 441 0.16 16.20 -8.00
CA ARG A 441 1.65 16.32 -8.00
C ARG A 441 2.39 15.14 -7.35
N GLN A 442 1.71 14.37 -6.50
CA GLN A 442 2.30 13.24 -5.77
C GLN A 442 2.25 11.93 -6.58
N TRP A 443 1.37 11.86 -7.59
CA TRP A 443 1.06 10.61 -8.30
C TRP A 443 0.94 10.76 -9.81
N ALA A 444 0.33 11.82 -10.34
CA ALA A 444 0.04 11.94 -11.77
C ALA A 444 1.24 12.48 -12.55
N ASP A 445 1.51 11.87 -13.71
CA ASP A 445 2.40 12.41 -14.74
C ASP A 445 1.64 13.32 -15.75
N GLY A 446 0.31 13.27 -15.73
CA GLY A 446 -0.56 14.11 -16.55
C GLY A 446 -2.00 14.12 -16.04
N ILE A 447 -2.69 15.24 -16.26
CA ILE A 447 -4.08 15.46 -15.85
C ILE A 447 -4.96 15.61 -17.09
N ILE A 448 -6.05 14.86 -17.16
CA ILE A 448 -7.14 15.11 -18.10
C ILE A 448 -8.30 15.66 -17.28
N ILE A 449 -8.75 16.88 -17.59
CA ILE A 449 -9.80 17.52 -16.82
C ILE A 449 -10.99 17.89 -17.69
N ASN A 450 -12.19 17.50 -17.26
CA ASN A 450 -13.44 18.05 -17.75
C ASN A 450 -14.09 18.82 -16.59
N PRO A 451 -13.92 20.15 -16.50
CA PRO A 451 -14.42 20.92 -15.35
C PRO A 451 -15.94 21.10 -15.34
N GLY A 452 -16.67 20.66 -16.37
CA GLY A 452 -18.12 20.84 -16.47
C GLY A 452 -18.52 22.31 -16.36
N GLY A 453 -19.46 22.63 -15.46
CA GLY A 453 -19.89 24.02 -15.23
C GLY A 453 -18.79 24.94 -14.68
N TYR A 454 -17.77 24.38 -14.03
CA TYR A 454 -16.68 25.15 -13.44
C TYR A 454 -15.70 25.71 -14.46
N THR A 455 -15.71 25.20 -15.70
CA THR A 455 -14.95 25.76 -16.83
C THR A 455 -15.16 27.27 -16.95
N HIS A 456 -16.37 27.75 -16.66
CA HIS A 456 -16.75 29.16 -16.89
C HIS A 456 -16.72 30.03 -15.62
N THR A 457 -16.49 29.43 -14.44
CA THR A 457 -16.74 30.11 -13.16
C THR A 457 -15.61 29.96 -12.14
N SER A 458 -14.80 28.91 -12.23
CA SER A 458 -13.82 28.58 -11.18
C SER A 458 -12.44 29.14 -11.47
N VAL A 459 -12.10 30.26 -10.83
CA VAL A 459 -10.72 30.74 -10.74
C VAL A 459 -9.89 29.86 -9.80
N ALA A 460 -10.51 29.32 -8.74
CA ALA A 460 -9.82 28.46 -7.78
C ALA A 460 -9.26 27.18 -8.44
N LEU A 461 -10.04 26.53 -9.31
CA LEU A 461 -9.61 25.34 -10.04
C LEU A 461 -8.52 25.66 -11.07
N ARG A 462 -8.63 26.81 -11.76
CA ARG A 462 -7.58 27.32 -12.65
C ARG A 462 -6.25 27.48 -11.89
N ASP A 463 -6.28 28.16 -10.76
CA ASP A 463 -5.06 28.44 -9.98
C ASP A 463 -4.48 27.15 -9.37
N ALA A 464 -5.35 26.20 -8.98
CA ALA A 464 -4.92 24.89 -8.54
C ALA A 464 -4.17 24.11 -9.64
N ILE A 465 -4.68 24.13 -10.88
CA ILE A 465 -4.03 23.48 -12.04
C ILE A 465 -2.71 24.16 -12.35
N SER A 466 -2.67 25.49 -12.36
CA SER A 466 -1.44 26.25 -12.58
C SER A 466 -0.40 26.04 -11.48
N GLY A 467 -0.83 25.69 -10.26
CA GLY A 467 0.03 25.50 -9.10
C GLY A 467 0.60 24.09 -8.95
N VAL A 468 0.12 23.12 -9.75
CA VAL A 468 0.71 21.78 -9.84
C VAL A 468 1.49 21.69 -11.13
N ASP A 469 2.80 21.49 -11.06
CA ASP A 469 3.70 21.35 -12.22
C ASP A 469 3.46 20.03 -12.98
N VAL A 470 2.20 19.72 -13.29
CA VAL A 470 1.72 18.51 -13.96
C VAL A 470 0.96 18.95 -15.22
N PRO A 471 1.32 18.47 -16.42
CA PRO A 471 0.67 18.89 -17.65
C PRO A 471 -0.82 18.50 -17.63
N ALA A 472 -1.69 19.48 -17.84
CA ALA A 472 -3.14 19.29 -17.87
C ALA A 472 -3.70 19.47 -19.29
N VAL A 473 -4.63 18.62 -19.70
CA VAL A 473 -5.41 18.75 -20.94
C VAL A 473 -6.88 18.92 -20.57
N GLU A 474 -7.49 20.03 -21.00
CA GLU A 474 -8.93 20.24 -20.83
C GLU A 474 -9.72 19.48 -21.91
N VAL A 475 -10.79 18.79 -21.51
CA VAL A 475 -11.65 18.02 -22.41
C VAL A 475 -13.11 18.42 -22.23
N HIS A 476 -13.79 18.66 -23.35
CA HIS A 476 -15.23 18.89 -23.41
C HIS A 476 -15.89 17.84 -24.31
N LEU A 477 -16.90 17.15 -23.77
CA LEU A 477 -17.67 16.13 -24.51
C LEU A 477 -18.40 16.74 -25.72
N SER A 478 -19.03 17.90 -25.52
CA SER A 478 -19.78 18.64 -26.53
C SER A 478 -18.94 19.75 -27.16
N ASP A 479 -19.27 20.12 -28.39
CA ASP A 479 -18.71 21.29 -29.05
C ASP A 479 -19.25 22.57 -28.38
N VAL A 480 -18.43 23.21 -27.54
CA VAL A 480 -18.80 24.40 -26.77
C VAL A 480 -19.03 25.63 -27.66
N ALA A 481 -18.49 25.67 -28.89
CA ALA A 481 -18.68 26.78 -29.82
C ALA A 481 -20.14 26.88 -30.31
N LYS A 482 -20.90 25.79 -30.24
CA LYS A 482 -22.32 25.73 -30.62
C LYS A 482 -23.27 26.01 -29.45
N ARG A 483 -22.75 26.41 -28.30
CA ARG A 483 -23.51 26.62 -27.07
C ARG A 483 -23.63 28.11 -26.71
N GLU A 484 -24.35 28.38 -25.64
CA GLU A 484 -24.62 29.73 -25.13
C GLU A 484 -23.32 30.55 -24.96
N PRO A 485 -23.31 31.87 -25.18
CA PRO A 485 -22.09 32.67 -25.21
C PRO A 485 -21.17 32.51 -23.99
N PHE A 486 -21.75 32.38 -22.78
CA PHE A 486 -20.96 32.18 -21.57
C PHE A 486 -20.22 30.83 -21.54
N ARG A 487 -20.68 29.83 -22.30
CA ARG A 487 -20.02 28.51 -22.41
C ARG A 487 -18.84 28.50 -23.36
N GLN A 488 -18.63 29.57 -24.10
CA GLN A 488 -17.52 29.69 -25.07
C GLN A 488 -16.22 30.18 -24.42
N VAL A 489 -16.27 30.60 -23.15
CA VAL A 489 -15.12 31.12 -22.41
C VAL A 489 -14.72 30.13 -21.32
N SER A 490 -13.50 29.58 -21.42
CA SER A 490 -12.92 28.75 -20.36
C SER A 490 -11.90 29.54 -19.54
N LEU A 491 -12.07 29.51 -18.22
CA LEU A 491 -11.07 30.00 -17.28
C LEU A 491 -9.92 28.99 -17.07
N VAL A 492 -10.16 27.72 -17.40
CA VAL A 492 -9.21 26.61 -17.20
C VAL A 492 -8.30 26.41 -18.41
N SER A 493 -8.79 26.57 -19.65
CA SER A 493 -8.02 26.33 -20.87
C SER A 493 -6.67 27.07 -20.90
N PRO A 494 -6.57 28.35 -20.45
CA PRO A 494 -5.31 29.10 -20.49
C PRO A 494 -4.17 28.52 -19.64
N VAL A 495 -4.47 27.62 -18.69
CA VAL A 495 -3.46 26.96 -17.84
C VAL A 495 -3.25 25.49 -18.21
N CYS A 496 -3.92 25.00 -19.26
CA CYS A 496 -3.77 23.65 -19.80
C CYS A 496 -2.83 23.65 -21.01
N VAL A 497 -2.09 22.56 -21.20
CA VAL A 497 -1.18 22.37 -22.35
C VAL A 497 -1.90 22.09 -23.66
N ALA A 498 -3.18 21.70 -23.60
CA ALA A 498 -4.07 21.53 -24.75
C ALA A 498 -5.54 21.57 -24.30
N THR A 499 -6.43 21.85 -25.25
CA THR A 499 -7.88 21.76 -25.06
C THR A 499 -8.50 20.96 -26.20
N ILE A 500 -9.36 19.99 -25.88
CA ILE A 500 -10.05 19.10 -26.84
C ILE A 500 -11.56 19.27 -26.70
N LEU A 501 -12.23 19.62 -27.79
CA LEU A 501 -13.64 19.98 -27.80
C LEU A 501 -14.46 19.06 -28.72
N GLY A 502 -15.66 18.65 -28.27
CA GLY A 502 -16.69 18.07 -29.13
C GLY A 502 -16.43 16.66 -29.65
N LYS A 503 -15.50 15.91 -29.04
CA LYS A 503 -15.15 14.54 -29.47
C LYS A 503 -15.74 13.44 -28.59
N GLY A 504 -16.66 13.77 -27.68
CA GLY A 504 -17.22 12.78 -26.76
C GLY A 504 -16.11 12.04 -25.99
N PHE A 505 -16.23 10.71 -25.86
CA PHE A 505 -15.28 9.89 -25.11
C PHE A 505 -13.90 9.82 -25.80
N ASP A 506 -13.84 9.94 -27.12
CA ASP A 506 -12.58 9.93 -27.88
C ASP A 506 -11.70 11.13 -27.53
N GLY A 507 -12.30 12.24 -27.08
CA GLY A 507 -11.55 13.40 -26.62
C GLY A 507 -10.65 13.11 -25.41
N TYR A 508 -11.07 12.23 -24.50
CA TYR A 508 -10.24 11.79 -23.38
C TYR A 508 -9.10 10.89 -23.84
N VAL A 509 -9.36 10.03 -24.84
CA VAL A 509 -8.33 9.14 -25.40
C VAL A 509 -7.23 9.97 -26.08
N GLU A 510 -7.63 10.99 -26.84
CA GLU A 510 -6.70 11.92 -27.46
C GLU A 510 -5.92 12.75 -26.43
N ALA A 511 -6.57 13.19 -25.35
CA ALA A 511 -5.88 13.85 -24.23
C ALA A 511 -4.83 12.93 -23.60
N MET A 512 -5.17 11.66 -23.42
CA MET A 512 -4.23 10.65 -22.91
C MET A 512 -3.04 10.47 -23.85
N ASP A 513 -3.28 10.35 -25.16
CA ASP A 513 -2.23 10.19 -26.17
C ASP A 513 -1.25 11.39 -26.20
N LEU A 514 -1.72 12.61 -25.93
CA LEU A 514 -0.87 13.79 -25.77
C LEU A 514 0.01 13.69 -24.52
N LEU A 515 -0.57 13.33 -23.38
CA LEU A 515 0.12 13.29 -22.08
C LEU A 515 1.16 12.16 -22.00
N ILE A 516 0.92 11.04 -22.67
CA ILE A 516 1.87 9.92 -22.74
C ILE A 516 2.92 10.08 -23.85
N GLY A 517 2.86 11.17 -24.62
CA GLY A 517 3.84 11.48 -25.67
C GLY A 517 3.66 10.69 -26.97
N ARG A 518 2.52 10.02 -27.19
CA ARG A 518 2.19 9.35 -28.46
C ARG A 518 1.77 10.33 -29.55
N ARG A 519 1.44 11.58 -29.18
CA ARG A 519 1.10 12.66 -30.10
C ARG A 519 1.78 13.95 -29.66
N LYS A 520 2.25 14.76 -30.63
CA LYS A 520 2.89 16.04 -30.31
C LYS A 520 1.84 17.01 -29.75
N ILE A 521 2.18 17.65 -28.63
CA ILE A 521 1.44 18.82 -28.13
C ILE A 521 1.50 19.90 -29.22
N PRO A 522 0.36 20.45 -29.66
CA PRO A 522 0.36 21.57 -30.59
C PRO A 522 1.18 22.70 -29.98
N ARG A 523 2.25 23.13 -30.67
CA ARG A 523 2.89 24.40 -30.31
C ARG A 523 1.93 25.50 -30.74
N GLU A 524 1.53 26.38 -29.82
CA GLU A 524 0.79 27.59 -30.20
C GLU A 524 1.57 28.39 -31.25
N PRO A 525 0.91 29.03 -32.22
CA PRO A 525 1.53 30.04 -33.07
C PRO A 525 1.92 31.30 -32.28
#